data_AF-A0A7C2HZW0-F1
#
_entry.id   AF-A0A7C2HZW0-F1
#
_cell.length_a   1.000
_cell.length_b   1.000
_cell.length_c   1.000
_cell.angle_alpha   90.00
_cell.angle_beta   90.00
_cell.angle_gamma   90.00
#
_symmetry.space_group_name_H-M   'P 1'
#
loop_
_entity.id
_entity.type
_entity.pdbx_description
1 polymer ?
#
loop_
_entity_poly.entity_id
_entity_poly.type
_entity_poly.pdbx_seq_one_letter_code
_entity_poly.pdbx_strand_id
1 'polypeptide(L)'
;MVERKAFFYYHDDRPGVGILASHEFEGWRRINFYSFGLDMDALQKELEESCEEKLLQEKIIAARPAQSKVIIAGGVVFKSLTCLLGEGVEALEALKILEERAPGFRTLTAAEMAKADSISPLNVYCFTYKKKVIGISKVVFFEYATQMSLIGIYRNQDQNLVEELYGDLAGLHEYMTVPSPLRTDEEDPRVEVNMFMIRSPLKEELQGDFVESIFKIPGLTFYSA
;
A
#
# COMPACT_ATOMS: atom_id res chain seq x y z
N MET A 1 -2.15 11.89 -12.22
CA MET A 1 -2.64 11.77 -10.84
C MET A 1 -3.43 10.49 -10.75
N VAL A 2 -3.55 9.94 -9.55
CA VAL A 2 -4.37 8.78 -9.20
C VAL A 2 -5.83 9.08 -9.55
N GLU A 3 -6.24 8.89 -10.80
CA GLU A 3 -7.62 9.07 -11.23
C GLU A 3 -8.35 7.72 -11.10
N ARG A 4 -9.05 7.61 -9.96
CA ARG A 4 -10.30 6.87 -9.72
C ARG A 4 -10.29 5.43 -9.19
N LYS A 5 -9.17 4.70 -9.07
CA LYS A 5 -9.24 3.31 -8.54
C LYS A 5 -8.30 2.94 -7.40
N ALA A 6 -7.17 3.61 -7.20
CA ALA A 6 -6.30 3.35 -6.05
C ALA A 6 -6.10 4.63 -5.24
N PHE A 7 -5.56 4.60 -4.03
CA PHE A 7 -5.26 5.80 -3.24
C PHE A 7 -4.27 5.47 -2.11
N PHE A 8 -3.59 6.48 -1.60
CA PHE A 8 -2.86 6.38 -0.33
C PHE A 8 -3.75 6.86 0.81
N TYR A 9 -3.62 6.23 1.96
CA TYR A 9 -4.29 6.69 3.18
C TYR A 9 -3.34 6.58 4.37
N TYR A 10 -3.68 7.29 5.43
CA TYR A 10 -3.09 7.17 6.76
C TYR A 10 -4.19 6.83 7.75
N HIS A 11 -3.86 5.99 8.73
CA HIS A 11 -4.60 5.90 9.97
C HIS A 11 -3.64 6.30 11.09
N ASP A 12 -3.90 7.45 11.70
CA ASP A 12 -2.95 8.17 12.54
C ASP A 12 -1.65 8.45 11.73
N ASP A 13 -0.58 7.72 12.04
CA ASP A 13 0.74 7.82 11.39
C ASP A 13 1.09 6.59 10.53
N ARG A 14 0.12 5.70 10.30
CA ARG A 14 0.32 4.41 9.62
C ARG A 14 -0.13 4.50 8.17
N PRO A 15 0.79 4.52 7.17
CA PRO A 15 0.41 4.59 5.77
C PRO A 15 -0.16 3.27 5.27
N GLY A 16 -1.14 3.35 4.38
CA GLY A 16 -1.64 2.22 3.64
C GLY A 16 -2.01 2.58 2.22
N VAL A 17 -2.40 1.55 1.47
CA VAL A 17 -2.87 1.70 0.10
C VAL A 17 -4.29 1.17 0.00
N GLY A 18 -5.18 1.96 -0.61
CA GLY A 18 -6.56 1.59 -0.83
C GLY A 18 -6.89 1.40 -2.31
N ILE A 19 -7.93 0.63 -2.58
CA ILE A 19 -8.50 0.40 -3.91
C ILE A 19 -10.01 0.58 -3.87
N LEU A 20 -10.53 1.37 -4.80
CA LEU A 20 -11.95 1.46 -5.13
C LEU A 20 -12.24 0.43 -6.22
N ALA A 21 -12.99 -0.60 -5.88
CA ALA A 21 -13.35 -1.69 -6.79
C ALA A 21 -14.86 -1.68 -7.05
N SER A 22 -15.24 -1.98 -8.29
CA SER A 22 -16.62 -2.06 -8.73
C SER A 22 -16.77 -3.20 -9.73
N HIS A 23 -17.86 -3.95 -9.66
CA HIS A 23 -18.18 -4.99 -10.61
C HIS A 23 -19.51 -4.68 -11.30
N GLU A 24 -19.44 -4.18 -12.54
CA GLU A 24 -20.60 -3.65 -13.25
C GLU A 24 -21.69 -4.70 -13.47
N PHE A 25 -21.33 -5.96 -13.71
CA PHE A 25 -22.28 -7.05 -13.94
C PHE A 25 -23.00 -7.53 -12.67
N GLU A 26 -22.32 -7.47 -11.52
CA GLU A 26 -22.88 -7.92 -10.24
C GLU A 26 -23.43 -6.75 -9.40
N GLY A 27 -23.28 -5.51 -9.91
CA GLY A 27 -23.82 -4.30 -9.31
C GLY A 27 -23.15 -3.85 -8.00
N TRP A 28 -22.10 -4.54 -7.53
CA TRP A 28 -21.46 -4.20 -6.27
C TRP A 28 -20.29 -3.23 -6.43
N ARG A 29 -20.05 -2.47 -5.36
CA ARG A 29 -18.90 -1.57 -5.19
C ARG A 29 -18.32 -1.75 -3.80
N ARG A 30 -17.02 -1.55 -3.66
CA ARG A 30 -16.32 -1.70 -2.37
C ARG A 30 -15.06 -0.86 -2.31
N ILE A 31 -14.61 -0.64 -1.09
CA ILE A 31 -13.30 -0.10 -0.76
C ILE A 31 -12.48 -1.22 -0.14
N ASN A 32 -11.27 -1.47 -0.66
CA ASN A 32 -10.32 -2.39 -0.06
C ASN A 32 -9.15 -1.60 0.47
N PHE A 33 -8.84 -1.78 1.74
CA PHE A 33 -7.67 -1.22 2.40
C PHE A 33 -6.61 -2.30 2.54
N TYR A 34 -5.37 -1.96 2.20
CA TYR A 34 -4.20 -2.81 2.38
C TYR A 34 -3.24 -2.11 3.32
N SER A 35 -2.80 -2.81 4.36
CA SER A 35 -1.75 -2.36 5.27
C SER A 35 -0.61 -3.36 5.27
N PHE A 36 0.62 -2.88 5.18
CA PHE A 36 1.79 -3.72 4.95
C PHE A 36 2.66 -3.78 6.22
N GLY A 37 2.39 -4.75 7.11
CA GLY A 37 3.08 -4.87 8.40
C GLY A 37 2.69 -3.80 9.43
N LEU A 38 1.60 -3.07 9.17
CA LEU A 38 0.97 -2.14 10.10
C LEU A 38 -0.27 -2.80 10.69
N ASP A 39 -0.65 -2.35 11.88
CA ASP A 39 -1.74 -2.94 12.64
C ASP A 39 -3.10 -2.51 12.06
N MET A 40 -3.56 -3.29 11.07
CA MET A 40 -4.90 -3.21 10.46
C MET A 40 -6.02 -3.50 11.46
N ASP A 41 -5.71 -4.23 12.53
CA ASP A 41 -6.71 -4.54 13.55
C ASP A 41 -7.14 -3.26 14.25
N ALA A 42 -6.23 -2.30 14.44
CA ALA A 42 -6.58 -0.96 14.92
C ALA A 42 -7.53 -0.22 13.97
N LEU A 43 -7.26 -0.18 12.66
CA LEU A 43 -8.17 0.47 11.71
C LEU A 43 -9.54 -0.22 11.69
N GLN A 44 -9.57 -1.55 11.69
CA GLN A 44 -10.83 -2.30 11.72
C GLN A 44 -11.60 -1.99 13.00
N LYS A 45 -10.94 -2.05 14.16
CA LYS A 45 -11.56 -1.77 15.46
C LYS A 45 -12.11 -0.34 15.53
N GLU A 46 -11.35 0.64 15.05
CA GLU A 46 -11.79 2.03 15.00
C GLU A 46 -13.05 2.19 14.12
N LEU A 47 -13.08 1.53 12.96
CA LEU A 47 -14.26 1.53 12.10
C LEU A 47 -15.47 0.88 12.78
N GLU A 48 -15.28 -0.26 13.44
CA GLU A 48 -16.29 -0.99 14.19
C GLU A 48 -16.87 -0.17 15.35
N GLU A 49 -16.02 0.51 16.13
CA GLU A 49 -16.42 1.25 17.33
C GLU A 49 -16.98 2.64 17.02
N SER A 50 -16.40 3.37 16.06
CA SER A 50 -16.69 4.79 15.85
C SER A 50 -17.80 5.06 14.83
N CYS A 51 -17.94 4.23 13.79
CA CYS A 51 -18.83 4.57 12.68
C CYS A 51 -19.64 3.42 12.06
N GLU A 52 -19.30 2.14 12.27
CA GLU A 52 -19.96 1.00 11.61
C GLU A 52 -21.48 1.03 11.73
N GLU A 53 -22.02 1.14 12.95
CA GLU A 53 -23.46 1.05 13.19
C GLU A 53 -24.22 2.15 12.43
N LYS A 54 -23.68 3.37 12.41
CA LYS A 54 -24.27 4.50 11.68
C LYS A 54 -24.17 4.29 10.17
N LEU A 55 -23.03 3.81 9.66
CA LEU A 55 -22.84 3.54 8.24
C LEU A 55 -23.80 2.45 7.72
N LEU A 56 -24.10 1.43 8.54
CA LEU A 56 -25.09 0.40 8.23
C LEU A 56 -26.52 0.96 8.24
N GLN A 57 -26.88 1.74 9.25
CA GLN A 57 -28.21 2.37 9.36
C GLN A 57 -28.49 3.33 8.19
N GLU A 58 -27.48 4.09 7.77
CA GLU A 58 -27.56 5.02 6.63
C GLU A 58 -27.38 4.33 5.27
N LYS A 59 -27.18 3.00 5.25
CA LYS A 59 -26.94 2.19 4.04
C LYS A 59 -25.74 2.65 3.22
N ILE A 60 -24.73 3.25 3.85
CA ILE A 60 -23.46 3.62 3.20
C ILE A 60 -22.64 2.36 2.94
N ILE A 61 -22.56 1.46 3.93
CA ILE A 61 -21.99 0.12 3.78
C ILE A 61 -23.10 -0.92 3.81
N ALA A 62 -22.97 -1.95 2.99
CA ALA A 62 -23.94 -3.04 2.91
C ALA A 62 -23.75 -4.08 4.02
N ALA A 63 -22.54 -4.17 4.57
CA ALA A 63 -22.18 -5.12 5.61
C ALA A 63 -21.01 -4.60 6.44
N ARG A 64 -20.78 -5.22 7.60
CA ARG A 64 -19.61 -4.97 8.45
C ARG A 64 -18.32 -5.11 7.64
N PRO A 65 -17.36 -4.19 7.80
CA PRO A 65 -16.03 -4.35 7.21
C PRO A 65 -15.43 -5.70 7.61
N ALA A 66 -14.90 -6.44 6.64
CA ALA A 66 -14.38 -7.78 6.88
C ALA A 66 -12.91 -7.88 6.52
N GLN A 67 -12.10 -8.53 7.38
CA GLN A 67 -10.74 -8.90 7.00
C GLN A 67 -10.82 -9.88 5.83
N SER A 68 -10.31 -9.45 4.68
CA SER A 68 -10.44 -10.21 3.45
C SER A 68 -9.31 -11.20 3.27
N LYS A 69 -8.06 -10.83 3.56
CA LYS A 69 -6.90 -11.70 3.36
C LYS A 69 -5.80 -11.39 4.38
N VAL A 70 -5.15 -12.45 4.87
CA VAL A 70 -3.86 -12.37 5.57
C VAL A 70 -2.82 -13.03 4.69
N ILE A 71 -1.82 -12.29 4.25
CA ILE A 71 -0.70 -12.81 3.46
C ILE A 71 0.58 -12.70 4.29
N ILE A 72 1.48 -13.66 4.15
CA ILE A 72 2.83 -13.56 4.67
C ILE A 72 3.77 -13.52 3.47
N ALA A 73 4.27 -12.33 3.11
CA ALA A 73 5.33 -12.21 2.11
C ALA A 73 6.64 -11.90 2.84
N GLY A 74 7.62 -12.79 2.71
CA GLY A 74 8.96 -12.66 3.31
C GLY A 74 8.98 -12.27 4.79
N GLY A 75 8.04 -12.81 5.59
CA GLY A 75 7.94 -12.58 7.03
C GLY A 75 7.12 -11.35 7.44
N VAL A 76 6.61 -10.57 6.49
CA VAL A 76 5.70 -9.44 6.74
C VAL A 76 4.26 -9.92 6.61
N VAL A 77 3.43 -9.63 7.61
CA VAL A 77 1.99 -9.89 7.57
C VAL A 77 1.28 -8.74 6.87
N PHE A 78 0.55 -9.06 5.82
CA PHE A 78 -0.31 -8.17 5.09
C PHE A 78 -1.73 -8.47 5.52
N LYS A 79 -2.46 -7.45 5.92
CA LYS A 79 -3.88 -7.56 6.21
C LYS A 79 -4.62 -6.66 5.25
N SER A 80 -5.71 -7.18 4.72
CA SER A 80 -6.65 -6.40 3.93
C SER A 80 -7.99 -6.30 4.64
N LEU A 81 -8.61 -5.12 4.56
CA LEU A 81 -9.95 -4.86 5.08
C LEU A 81 -10.85 -4.46 3.91
N THR A 82 -11.99 -5.11 3.78
CA THR A 82 -12.95 -4.85 2.71
C THR A 82 -14.23 -4.25 3.26
N CYS A 83 -14.61 -3.08 2.74
CA CYS A 83 -15.88 -2.42 3.00
C CYS A 83 -16.78 -2.53 1.77
N LEU A 84 -17.81 -3.36 1.84
CA LEU A 84 -18.83 -3.46 0.78
C LEU A 84 -19.80 -2.28 0.88
N LEU A 85 -20.03 -1.57 -0.21
CA LEU A 85 -20.89 -0.38 -0.23
C LEU A 85 -22.36 -0.75 -0.42
N GLY A 86 -23.25 0.10 0.11
CA GLY A 86 -24.67 0.00 -0.15
C GLY A 86 -25.02 0.21 -1.62
N GLU A 87 -26.19 -0.29 -2.01
CA GLU A 87 -26.70 -0.14 -3.38
C GLU A 87 -26.81 1.35 -3.75
N GLY A 88 -26.29 1.73 -4.92
CA GLY A 88 -26.32 3.11 -5.42
C GLY A 88 -25.28 4.06 -4.79
N VAL A 89 -24.54 3.63 -3.77
CA VAL A 89 -23.50 4.46 -3.13
C VAL A 89 -22.25 4.50 -4.01
N GLU A 90 -21.70 5.70 -4.23
CA GLU A 90 -20.47 5.88 -4.98
C GLU A 90 -19.24 5.72 -4.08
N ALA A 91 -18.18 5.07 -4.61
CA ALA A 91 -17.02 4.71 -3.79
C ALA A 91 -16.25 5.92 -3.24
N LEU A 92 -16.20 7.01 -4.01
CA LEU A 92 -15.58 8.27 -3.57
C LEU A 92 -16.41 8.99 -2.50
N GLU A 93 -17.73 8.86 -2.55
CA GLU A 93 -18.61 9.44 -1.54
C GLU A 93 -18.44 8.69 -0.22
N ALA A 94 -18.49 7.35 -0.26
CA ALA A 94 -18.23 6.52 0.91
C ALA A 94 -16.85 6.79 1.52
N LEU A 95 -15.82 6.99 0.69
CA LEU A 95 -14.47 7.30 1.16
C LEU A 95 -14.42 8.61 1.96
N LYS A 96 -15.08 9.67 1.47
CA LYS A 96 -15.17 10.95 2.21
C LYS A 96 -15.92 10.82 3.53
N ILE A 97 -17.01 10.06 3.53
CA ILE A 97 -17.77 9.78 4.75
C ILE A 97 -16.90 9.05 5.77
N LEU A 98 -16.04 8.13 5.34
CA LEU A 98 -15.08 7.47 6.21
C LEU A 98 -14.04 8.45 6.78
N GLU A 99 -13.49 9.37 5.98
CA GLU A 99 -12.59 10.41 6.47
C GLU A 99 -13.24 11.33 7.51
N GLU A 100 -14.52 11.64 7.35
CA GLU A 100 -15.26 12.48 8.30
C GLU A 100 -15.59 11.77 9.62
N ARG A 101 -15.68 10.44 9.62
CA ARG A 101 -16.30 9.67 10.71
C ARG A 101 -15.39 8.65 11.39
N ALA A 102 -14.27 8.28 10.77
CA ALA A 102 -13.27 7.41 11.38
C ALA A 102 -12.10 8.29 11.86
N PRO A 103 -11.99 8.54 13.18
CA PRO A 103 -10.87 9.29 13.75
C PRO A 103 -9.52 8.75 13.26
N GLY A 104 -8.58 9.64 12.96
CA GLY A 104 -7.24 9.26 12.50
C GLY A 104 -7.17 8.80 11.05
N PHE A 105 -8.28 8.43 10.40
CA PHE A 105 -8.29 8.06 8.99
C PHE A 105 -8.28 9.29 8.09
N ARG A 106 -7.33 9.34 7.16
CA ARG A 106 -7.26 10.35 6.10
C ARG A 106 -6.74 9.75 4.80
N THR A 107 -7.26 10.17 3.66
CA THR A 107 -6.66 9.89 2.36
C THR A 107 -5.65 10.98 2.01
N LEU A 108 -4.63 10.62 1.23
CA LEU A 108 -3.66 11.60 0.76
C LEU A 108 -3.99 12.06 -0.64
N THR A 109 -4.10 13.37 -0.79
CA THR A 109 -4.14 14.02 -2.10
C THR A 109 -2.74 14.22 -2.66
N ALA A 110 -2.66 14.48 -3.96
CA ALA A 110 -1.38 14.80 -4.61
C ALA A 110 -0.73 16.09 -4.07
N ALA A 111 -1.51 16.98 -3.46
CA ALA A 111 -1.01 18.23 -2.86
C ALA A 111 -0.38 18.01 -1.48
N GLU A 112 -0.81 16.97 -0.76
CA GLU A 112 -0.32 16.64 0.58
C GLU A 112 0.91 15.72 0.56
N MET A 113 1.22 15.14 -0.59
CA MET A 113 2.40 14.29 -0.77
C MET A 113 3.62 15.13 -1.15
N ALA A 114 4.50 15.38 -0.18
CA ALA A 114 5.81 15.94 -0.46
C ALA A 114 6.72 14.83 -1.01
N LYS A 115 7.45 15.12 -2.10
CA LYS A 115 8.51 14.21 -2.54
C LYS A 115 9.55 14.11 -1.45
N ALA A 116 9.93 12.88 -1.11
CA ALA A 116 11.04 12.64 -0.19
C ALA A 116 12.36 12.81 -0.94
N ASP A 117 13.32 13.51 -0.32
CA ASP A 117 14.69 13.63 -0.84
C ASP A 117 15.66 12.66 -0.15
N SER A 118 15.19 11.96 0.90
CA SER A 118 15.97 10.95 1.63
C SER A 118 15.03 9.94 2.30
N ILE A 119 15.59 8.78 2.69
CA ILE A 119 14.87 7.70 3.36
C ILE A 119 15.50 7.46 4.73
N SER A 120 14.71 7.68 5.78
CA SER A 120 15.06 7.36 7.17
C SER A 120 14.58 5.95 7.51
N PRO A 121 15.41 5.13 8.20
CA PRO A 121 14.99 3.82 8.64
C PRO A 121 13.83 3.81 9.65
N LEU A 122 13.57 4.95 10.30
CA LEU A 122 12.49 5.10 11.29
C LEU A 122 11.14 5.41 10.65
N ASN A 123 11.13 5.74 9.35
CA ASN A 123 9.95 6.22 8.66
C ASN A 123 9.45 5.20 7.62
N VAL A 124 8.19 5.37 7.26
CA VAL A 124 7.55 4.66 6.15
C VAL A 124 7.19 5.68 5.09
N TYR A 125 7.48 5.34 3.83
CA TYR A 125 7.29 6.24 2.69
C TYR A 125 6.26 5.64 1.74
N CYS A 126 5.38 6.45 1.17
CA CYS A 126 4.60 6.02 0.00
C CYS A 126 5.52 6.05 -1.22
N PHE A 127 5.36 5.13 -2.16
CA PHE A 127 6.06 5.19 -3.44
C PHE A 127 5.14 4.95 -4.62
N THR A 128 5.53 5.52 -5.76
CA THR A 128 4.94 5.19 -7.05
C THR A 128 6.04 4.80 -8.02
N TYR A 129 5.81 3.77 -8.84
CA TYR A 129 6.64 3.46 -9.99
C TYR A 129 5.86 3.68 -11.29
N LYS A 130 6.39 4.58 -12.13
CA LYS A 130 5.77 5.05 -13.38
C LYS A 130 4.32 5.49 -13.23
N LYS A 131 3.95 5.96 -12.03
CA LYS A 131 2.60 6.41 -11.65
C LYS A 131 1.50 5.34 -11.74
N LYS A 132 1.86 4.06 -11.88
CA LYS A 132 0.91 2.95 -12.08
C LYS A 132 0.99 1.92 -10.96
N VAL A 133 2.21 1.55 -10.59
CA VAL A 133 2.45 0.71 -9.42
C VAL A 133 2.55 1.63 -8.22
N ILE A 134 1.85 1.31 -7.15
CA ILE A 134 1.85 2.09 -5.92
C ILE A 134 2.09 1.18 -4.73
N GLY A 135 2.72 1.72 -3.69
CA GLY A 135 3.03 0.94 -2.51
C GLY A 135 3.60 1.79 -1.38
N ILE A 136 4.04 1.10 -0.34
CA ILE A 136 4.81 1.68 0.74
C ILE A 136 6.22 1.11 0.75
N SER A 137 7.15 1.89 1.26
CA SER A 137 8.53 1.54 1.42
C SER A 137 8.97 1.70 2.87
N LYS A 138 9.75 0.72 3.36
CA LYS A 138 10.22 0.67 4.73
C LYS A 138 11.56 -0.03 4.81
N VAL A 139 12.42 0.46 5.71
CA VAL A 139 13.63 -0.27 6.12
C VAL A 139 13.26 -1.29 7.21
N VAL A 140 13.64 -2.54 7.01
CA VAL A 140 13.38 -3.66 7.92
C VAL A 140 14.72 -4.14 8.47
N PHE A 141 14.80 -4.23 9.79
CA PHE A 141 15.96 -4.76 10.51
C PHE A 141 15.69 -6.21 10.91
N PHE A 142 16.51 -7.14 10.41
CA PHE A 142 16.65 -8.49 10.95
C PHE A 142 17.93 -8.56 11.77
N GLU A 143 18.04 -9.51 12.70
CA GLU A 143 19.17 -9.67 13.64
C GLU A 143 20.57 -9.48 13.01
N TYR A 144 20.73 -9.77 11.72
CA TYR A 144 22.01 -9.64 11.01
C TYR A 144 21.90 -8.98 9.62
N ALA A 145 20.77 -8.33 9.27
CA ALA A 145 20.61 -7.72 7.95
C ALA A 145 19.63 -6.54 7.95
N THR A 146 20.09 -5.41 7.42
CA THR A 146 19.21 -4.29 7.06
C THR A 146 18.66 -4.52 5.65
N GLN A 147 17.36 -4.41 5.47
CA GLN A 147 16.69 -4.62 4.18
C GLN A 147 15.84 -3.42 3.84
N MET A 148 16.04 -2.84 2.66
CA MET A 148 15.07 -1.91 2.11
C MET A 148 13.95 -2.71 1.44
N SER A 149 12.70 -2.46 1.82
CA SER A 149 11.54 -3.13 1.24
C SER A 149 10.70 -2.16 0.43
N LEU A 150 10.32 -2.56 -0.78
CA LEU A 150 9.22 -1.99 -1.55
C LEU A 150 8.07 -2.97 -1.52
N ILE A 151 6.94 -2.54 -0.99
CA ILE A 151 5.76 -3.36 -0.82
C ILE A 151 4.59 -2.65 -1.50
N GLY A 152 3.93 -3.27 -2.46
CA GLY A 152 2.93 -2.56 -3.24
C GLY A 152 1.89 -3.46 -3.89
N ILE A 153 1.02 -2.80 -4.65
CA ILE A 153 -0.04 -3.41 -5.43
C ILE A 153 0.06 -3.01 -6.89
N TYR A 154 -0.40 -3.90 -7.77
CA TYR A 154 -0.48 -3.66 -9.21
C TYR A 154 -1.62 -4.46 -9.83
N ARG A 155 -2.12 -4.02 -10.99
CA ARG A 155 -3.10 -4.78 -11.77
C ARG A 155 -2.41 -5.83 -12.62
N ASN A 156 -3.11 -6.91 -12.98
CA ASN A 156 -2.59 -7.94 -13.90
C ASN A 156 -1.94 -7.35 -15.16
N GLN A 157 -2.59 -6.37 -15.81
CA GLN A 157 -2.06 -5.73 -17.03
C GLN A 157 -0.78 -4.90 -16.82
N ASP A 158 -0.45 -4.54 -15.59
CA ASP A 158 0.71 -3.73 -15.23
C ASP A 158 1.85 -4.62 -14.65
N GLN A 159 1.76 -5.96 -14.76
CA GLN A 159 2.77 -6.91 -14.26
C GLN A 159 4.18 -6.63 -14.80
N ASN A 160 4.28 -6.27 -16.08
CA ASN A 160 5.55 -5.93 -16.72
C ASN A 160 6.28 -4.78 -16.01
N LEU A 161 5.57 -3.87 -15.34
CA LEU A 161 6.17 -2.77 -14.59
C LEU A 161 6.81 -3.25 -13.29
N VAL A 162 6.30 -4.32 -12.68
CA VAL A 162 6.91 -4.92 -11.48
C VAL A 162 8.16 -5.70 -11.86
N GLU A 163 8.14 -6.40 -13.00
CA GLU A 163 9.35 -7.03 -13.57
C GLU A 163 10.43 -5.99 -13.86
N GLU A 164 10.04 -4.84 -14.44
CA GLU A 164 10.97 -3.74 -14.72
C GLU A 164 11.53 -3.14 -13.44
N LEU A 165 10.68 -2.84 -12.45
CA LEU A 165 11.11 -2.36 -11.14
C LEU A 165 12.08 -3.34 -10.46
N TYR A 166 11.80 -4.65 -10.53
CA TYR A 166 12.69 -5.68 -10.02
C TYR A 166 14.05 -5.66 -10.74
N GLY A 167 14.05 -5.52 -12.06
CA GLY A 167 15.27 -5.38 -12.87
C GLY A 167 16.09 -4.14 -12.50
N ASP A 168 15.43 -2.99 -12.35
CA ASP A 168 16.06 -1.74 -11.94
C ASP A 168 16.72 -1.87 -10.55
N LEU A 169 16.04 -2.52 -9.60
CA LEU A 169 16.57 -2.80 -8.26
C LEU A 169 17.70 -3.85 -8.29
N ALA A 170 17.64 -4.84 -9.18
CA ALA A 170 18.73 -5.79 -9.38
C ALA A 170 19.99 -5.12 -9.95
N GLY A 171 19.82 -4.03 -10.71
CA GLY A 171 20.92 -3.16 -11.13
C GLY A 171 21.76 -2.62 -9.98
N LEU A 172 21.18 -2.48 -8.77
CA LEU A 172 21.82 -1.97 -7.57
C LEU A 172 22.59 -3.05 -6.76
N HIS A 173 22.93 -4.18 -7.38
CA HIS A 173 23.59 -5.32 -6.74
C HIS A 173 24.89 -5.00 -5.99
N GLU A 174 25.63 -3.98 -6.40
CA GLU A 174 26.87 -3.57 -5.73
C GLU A 174 26.66 -3.16 -4.27
N TYR A 175 25.48 -2.60 -3.94
CA TYR A 175 25.11 -2.16 -2.60
C TYR A 175 24.50 -3.27 -1.73
N MET A 176 24.24 -4.45 -2.32
CA MET A 176 23.50 -5.53 -1.68
C MET A 176 24.39 -6.66 -1.17
N THR A 177 24.02 -7.29 -0.05
CA THR A 177 24.70 -8.49 0.47
C THR A 177 24.35 -9.74 -0.32
N VAL A 178 23.17 -9.76 -0.95
CA VAL A 178 22.76 -10.78 -1.92
C VAL A 178 22.77 -10.15 -3.32
N PRO A 179 23.31 -10.81 -4.37
CA PRO A 179 23.46 -10.22 -5.71
C PRO A 179 22.15 -9.87 -6.43
N SER A 180 20.99 -10.13 -5.83
CA SER A 180 19.68 -9.80 -6.37
C SER A 180 18.67 -9.55 -5.25
N PRO A 181 17.63 -8.72 -5.49
CA PRO A 181 16.55 -8.53 -4.55
C PRO A 181 15.76 -9.83 -4.34
N LEU A 182 15.12 -9.95 -3.17
CA LEU A 182 14.21 -11.05 -2.85
C LEU A 182 12.79 -10.61 -3.15
N ARG A 183 12.11 -11.30 -4.08
CA ARG A 183 10.74 -11.00 -4.49
C ARG A 183 9.74 -12.04 -3.99
N THR A 184 8.54 -11.60 -3.65
CA THR A 184 7.37 -12.43 -3.37
C THR A 184 6.14 -11.75 -3.94
N ASP A 185 5.29 -12.50 -4.65
CA ASP A 185 4.06 -12.01 -5.27
C ASP A 185 2.87 -12.84 -4.81
N GLU A 186 1.73 -12.18 -4.66
CA GLU A 186 0.48 -12.78 -4.16
C GLU A 186 -0.73 -12.14 -4.83
N GLU A 187 -1.71 -12.94 -5.24
CA GLU A 187 -2.90 -12.45 -5.95
C GLU A 187 -4.09 -12.28 -4.99
N ASP A 188 -4.81 -11.16 -5.08
CA ASP A 188 -6.15 -11.01 -4.53
C ASP A 188 -7.19 -11.17 -5.66
N PRO A 189 -7.71 -12.40 -5.88
CA PRO A 189 -8.57 -12.69 -7.03
C PRO A 189 -9.91 -11.98 -6.96
N ARG A 190 -10.28 -11.41 -5.80
CA ARG A 190 -11.56 -10.71 -5.65
C ARG A 190 -11.54 -9.42 -6.43
N VAL A 191 -10.42 -8.69 -6.39
CA VAL A 191 -10.27 -7.34 -6.96
C VAL A 191 -9.39 -7.32 -8.21
N GLU A 192 -8.92 -8.48 -8.68
CA GLU A 192 -8.01 -8.62 -9.82
C GLU A 192 -6.72 -7.80 -9.67
N VAL A 193 -6.21 -7.73 -8.43
CA VAL A 193 -4.95 -7.06 -8.13
C VAL A 193 -3.95 -8.04 -7.53
N ASN A 194 -2.69 -7.79 -7.83
CA ASN A 194 -1.57 -8.48 -7.25
C ASN A 194 -0.91 -7.59 -6.21
N MET A 195 -0.36 -8.23 -5.21
CA MET A 195 0.52 -7.64 -4.21
C MET A 195 1.92 -8.18 -4.45
N PHE A 196 2.92 -7.35 -4.20
CA PHE A 196 4.31 -7.77 -4.22
C PHE A 196 5.07 -7.22 -3.04
N MET A 197 6.16 -7.91 -2.71
CA MET A 197 7.24 -7.38 -1.90
C MET A 197 8.57 -7.66 -2.59
N ILE A 198 9.36 -6.61 -2.79
CA ILE A 198 10.75 -6.69 -3.21
C ILE A 198 11.62 -6.18 -2.06
N ARG A 199 12.57 -7.00 -1.62
CA ARG A 199 13.52 -6.66 -0.55
C ARG A 199 14.92 -6.60 -1.11
N SER A 200 15.64 -5.54 -0.80
CA SER A 200 17.05 -5.35 -1.12
C SER A 200 17.85 -5.50 0.17
N PRO A 201 18.53 -6.66 0.40
CA PRO A 201 19.40 -6.85 1.55
C PRO A 201 20.66 -6.01 1.38
N LEU A 202 20.88 -5.04 2.26
CA LEU A 202 21.92 -4.01 2.09
C LEU A 202 23.20 -4.38 2.81
N LYS A 203 24.34 -4.02 2.22
CA LYS A 203 25.63 -3.95 2.92
C LYS A 203 25.60 -2.77 3.89
N GLU A 204 26.06 -2.99 5.12
CA GLU A 204 25.94 -2.01 6.19
C GLU A 204 26.69 -0.70 5.86
N GLU A 205 27.86 -0.82 5.27
CA GLU A 205 28.74 0.27 4.89
C GLU A 205 28.27 1.06 3.66
N LEU A 206 27.31 0.53 2.88
CA LEU A 206 26.83 1.14 1.62
C LEU A 206 25.37 1.59 1.66
N GLN A 207 24.74 1.62 2.84
CA GLN A 207 23.32 1.99 2.96
C GLN A 207 23.03 3.41 2.47
N GLY A 208 23.92 4.37 2.74
CA GLY A 208 23.78 5.75 2.27
C GLY A 208 23.80 5.85 0.74
N ASP A 209 24.80 5.23 0.12
CA ASP A 209 24.96 5.22 -1.34
C ASP A 209 23.80 4.49 -2.04
N PHE A 210 23.26 3.44 -1.40
CA PHE A 210 22.05 2.77 -1.88
C PHE A 210 20.86 3.73 -1.89
N VAL A 211 20.65 4.51 -0.82
CA VAL A 211 19.57 5.50 -0.75
C VAL A 211 19.71 6.53 -1.86
N GLU A 212 20.91 7.07 -2.10
CA GLU A 212 21.12 8.00 -3.21
C GLU A 212 20.86 7.35 -4.58
N SER A 213 21.20 6.07 -4.73
CA SER A 213 21.06 5.35 -5.99
C SER A 213 19.63 4.94 -6.30
N ILE A 214 18.84 4.55 -5.29
CA ILE A 214 17.43 4.18 -5.49
C ILE A 214 16.59 5.39 -5.96
N PHE A 215 16.93 6.62 -5.53
CA PHE A 215 16.31 7.85 -6.03
C PHE A 215 16.61 8.15 -7.51
N LYS A 216 17.63 7.52 -8.09
CA LYS A 216 18.00 7.68 -9.50
C LYS A 216 17.25 6.72 -10.43
N ILE A 217 16.50 5.74 -9.89
CA ILE A 217 15.71 4.81 -10.70
C ILE A 217 14.60 5.58 -11.47
N PRO A 218 14.60 5.56 -12.82
CA PRO A 218 13.64 6.32 -13.61
C PRO A 218 12.19 5.94 -13.31
N GLY A 219 11.39 6.93 -12.92
CA GLY A 219 9.96 6.74 -12.66
C GLY A 219 9.63 6.17 -11.28
N LEU A 220 10.62 5.81 -10.47
CA LEU A 220 10.43 5.56 -9.04
C LEU A 220 10.40 6.90 -8.30
N THR A 221 9.41 7.10 -7.43
CA THR A 221 9.30 8.32 -6.62
C THR A 221 8.77 7.98 -5.25
N PHE A 222 9.41 8.52 -4.22
CA PHE A 222 9.02 8.37 -2.83
C PHE A 222 8.36 9.64 -2.32
N TYR A 223 7.41 9.48 -1.42
CA TYR A 223 6.63 10.54 -0.81
C TYR A 223 6.58 10.35 0.70
N SER A 224 6.73 11.44 1.42
CA SER A 224 6.46 11.55 2.86
C SER A 224 5.18 12.35 3.08
N ALA A 225 4.41 11.97 4.10
CA ALA A 225 3.17 12.64 4.49
C ALA A 225 3.25 13.28 5.87
#